data_AF-A0A7W7HL03-F1
#
_entry.id   AF-A0A7W7HL03-F1
#
_cell.length_a   1.000
_cell.length_b   1.000
_cell.length_c   1.000
_cell.angle_alpha   90.00
_cell.angle_beta   90.00
_cell.angle_gamma   90.00
#
_symmetry.space_group_name_H-M   'P 1'
#
loop_
_entity.id
_entity.type
_entity.pdbx_description
1 polymer ?
#
loop_
_entity_poly.entity_id
_entity_poly.type
_entity_poly.pdbx_seq_one_letter_code
_entity_poly.pdbx_strand_id
1 'polypeptide(L)'
;MVQSVLEAILSGPTPRTRTQVLTGESSDPARRGDKKVVAFSDCRYRCADFATLVRCVDAIKDSDDKLRARPDDLMLWDWDDTHVQFDNPDDPRSGGGIVFLGVAWYDMEFFTERGGAGFSRMHRKVYELIGIPEDAITIQHFLCADVARFTATEDVPDSPAALAAGATI
;
A
#
# COMPACT_ATOMS: atom_id res chain seq x y z
N MET A 1 -7.30 21.02 -18.49
CA MET A 1 -6.52 20.59 -17.31
C MET A 1 -7.38 19.61 -16.54
N VAL A 2 -6.85 18.42 -16.22
CA VAL A 2 -7.51 17.51 -15.29
C VAL A 2 -7.32 18.10 -13.89
N GLN A 3 -8.40 18.20 -13.11
CA GLN A 3 -8.34 18.71 -11.74
C GLN A 3 -7.72 17.64 -10.82
N SER A 4 -6.80 18.04 -9.93
CA SER A 4 -6.18 17.10 -8.98
C SER A 4 -7.19 16.56 -7.97
N VAL A 5 -7.00 15.30 -7.54
CA VAL A 5 -7.82 14.64 -6.52
C VAL A 5 -7.79 15.42 -5.20
N LEU A 6 -6.60 15.80 -4.74
CA LEU A 6 -6.45 16.53 -3.48
C LEU A 6 -7.08 17.91 -3.55
N GLU A 7 -6.95 18.60 -4.68
CA GLU A 7 -7.57 19.91 -4.87
C GLU A 7 -9.10 19.84 -4.84
N ALA A 8 -9.69 18.78 -5.38
CA ALA A 8 -11.13 18.55 -5.28
C ALA A 8 -11.57 18.31 -3.83
N ILE A 9 -10.85 17.49 -3.07
CA ILE A 9 -11.18 17.16 -1.68
C ILE A 9 -11.10 18.39 -0.77
N LEU A 10 -10.06 19.22 -0.95
CA LEU A 10 -9.85 20.42 -0.14
C LEU A 10 -10.83 21.57 -0.46
N SER A 11 -11.71 21.41 -1.45
CA SER A 11 -12.83 22.35 -1.64
C SER A 11 -13.95 22.16 -0.59
N GLY A 12 -13.89 21.07 0.19
CA GLY A 12 -14.79 20.77 1.31
C GLY A 12 -14.26 21.21 2.69
N PRO A 13 -14.88 20.74 3.78
CA PRO A 13 -14.46 21.05 5.15
C PRO A 13 -13.04 20.53 5.45
N THR A 14 -12.30 21.30 6.25
CA THR A 14 -10.89 21.04 6.58
C THR A 14 -10.71 19.72 7.35
N PRO A 15 -9.83 18.80 6.88
CA PRO A 15 -9.67 17.50 7.51
C PRO A 15 -8.87 17.59 8.83
N ARG A 16 -9.34 16.87 9.87
CA ARG A 16 -8.67 16.82 11.19
C ARG A 16 -7.88 15.54 11.46
N THR A 17 -7.97 14.55 10.58
CA THR A 17 -7.34 13.21 10.69
C THR A 17 -6.90 12.73 9.30
N ARG A 18 -6.46 11.46 9.19
CA ARG A 18 -6.23 10.80 7.90
C ARG A 18 -7.47 10.95 7.01
N THR A 19 -7.29 11.54 5.85
CA THR A 19 -8.35 11.76 4.86
C THR A 19 -8.25 10.68 3.81
N GLN A 20 -9.32 9.94 3.55
CA GLN A 20 -9.36 9.03 2.41
C GLN A 20 -9.41 9.87 1.13
N VAL A 21 -8.50 9.60 0.20
CA VAL A 21 -8.36 10.36 -1.05
C VAL A 21 -8.69 9.54 -2.29
N LEU A 22 -8.55 8.21 -2.21
CA LEU A 22 -8.97 7.29 -3.25
C LEU A 22 -9.69 6.10 -2.61
N THR A 23 -10.82 5.71 -3.18
CA THR A 23 -11.55 4.49 -2.81
C THR A 23 -10.89 3.30 -3.48
N GLY A 24 -10.24 2.47 -2.67
CA GLY A 24 -9.75 1.17 -3.04
C GLY A 24 -10.78 0.09 -2.74
N GLU A 25 -10.33 -1.14 -2.77
CA GLU A 25 -11.22 -2.30 -2.69
C GLU A 25 -11.74 -2.63 -1.29
N SER A 26 -11.10 -2.23 -0.17
CA SER A 26 -11.72 -2.44 1.16
C SER A 26 -12.99 -1.63 1.39
N SER A 27 -13.13 -0.48 0.74
CA SER A 27 -14.35 0.35 0.80
C SER A 27 -15.30 0.13 -0.38
N ASP A 28 -15.01 -0.80 -1.28
CA ASP A 28 -15.86 -1.15 -2.42
C ASP A 28 -16.19 -2.66 -2.41
N PRO A 29 -17.32 -3.07 -1.82
CA PRO A 29 -17.72 -4.48 -1.73
C PRO A 29 -17.88 -5.16 -3.09
N ALA A 30 -18.27 -4.42 -4.13
CA ALA A 30 -18.41 -4.98 -5.48
C ALA A 30 -17.03 -5.27 -6.09
N ARG A 31 -16.06 -4.38 -5.86
CA ARG A 31 -14.66 -4.59 -6.27
C ARG A 31 -13.99 -5.70 -5.47
N ARG A 32 -14.19 -5.76 -4.15
CA ARG A 32 -13.65 -6.83 -3.29
C ARG A 32 -14.20 -8.20 -3.68
N GLY A 33 -15.52 -8.30 -3.87
CA GLY A 33 -16.21 -9.56 -4.13
C GLY A 33 -15.83 -10.65 -3.13
N ASP A 34 -15.63 -11.87 -3.62
CA ASP A 34 -15.25 -13.02 -2.81
C ASP A 34 -13.73 -13.31 -2.83
N LYS A 35 -12.91 -12.35 -3.28
CA LYS A 35 -11.45 -12.52 -3.37
C LYS A 35 -10.86 -12.75 -1.98
N LYS A 36 -10.14 -13.85 -1.80
CA LYS A 36 -9.48 -14.19 -0.53
C LYS A 36 -8.12 -13.51 -0.44
N VAL A 37 -7.97 -12.60 0.52
CA VAL A 37 -6.67 -11.99 0.82
C VAL A 37 -5.74 -13.01 1.47
N VAL A 38 -4.52 -13.10 0.97
CA VAL A 38 -3.44 -13.94 1.51
C VAL A 38 -2.36 -13.10 2.20
N ALA A 39 -2.14 -11.88 1.73
CA ALA A 39 -1.20 -10.93 2.30
C ALA A 39 -1.68 -9.49 2.08
N PHE A 40 -1.14 -8.59 2.88
CA PHE A 40 -1.35 -7.15 2.79
C PHE A 40 -0.02 -6.42 2.79
N SER A 41 0.08 -5.30 2.07
CA SER A 41 1.22 -4.38 2.16
C SER A 41 0.77 -3.00 2.59
N ASP A 42 1.41 -2.46 3.63
CA ASP A 42 1.28 -1.06 4.05
C ASP A 42 2.42 -0.25 3.44
N CYS A 43 2.10 0.52 2.40
CA CYS A 43 3.03 1.41 1.73
C CYS A 43 2.84 2.84 2.25
N ARG A 44 3.92 3.48 2.67
CA ARG A 44 3.92 4.85 3.19
C ARG A 44 4.91 5.70 2.41
N TYR A 45 4.43 6.82 1.90
CA TYR A 45 5.22 7.77 1.11
C TYR A 45 5.22 9.13 1.79
N ARG A 46 6.37 9.53 2.34
CA ARG A 46 6.54 10.87 2.92
C ARG A 46 6.80 11.87 1.78
N CYS A 47 5.90 12.85 1.65
CA CYS A 47 5.99 13.92 0.67
C CYS A 47 6.45 15.20 1.39
N ALA A 48 7.45 15.89 0.82
CA ALA A 48 8.04 17.07 1.45
C ALA A 48 7.15 18.32 1.39
N ASP A 49 6.30 18.41 0.37
CA ASP A 49 5.41 19.56 0.14
C ASP A 49 4.08 19.13 -0.53
N PHE A 50 3.15 20.08 -0.60
CA PHE A 50 1.83 19.86 -1.15
C PHE A 50 1.88 19.47 -2.64
N ALA A 51 2.82 20.04 -3.41
CA ALA A 51 2.95 19.72 -4.82
C ALA A 51 3.38 18.25 -5.04
N THR A 52 4.24 17.73 -4.17
CA THR A 52 4.69 16.33 -4.16
C THR A 52 3.56 15.40 -3.72
N LEU A 53 2.76 15.81 -2.72
CA LEU A 53 1.54 15.09 -2.34
C LEU A 53 0.57 14.95 -3.51
N VAL A 54 0.31 16.05 -4.23
CA VAL A 54 -0.56 16.06 -5.42
C VAL A 54 -0.07 15.07 -6.46
N ARG A 55 1.22 15.15 -6.85
CA ARG A 55 1.81 14.22 -7.83
C ARG A 55 1.74 12.77 -7.36
N CYS A 56 1.90 12.51 -6.06
CA CYS A 56 1.85 11.17 -5.50
C CYS A 56 0.45 10.56 -5.61
N VAL A 57 -0.57 11.29 -5.14
CA VAL A 57 -1.96 10.83 -5.19
C VAL A 57 -2.44 10.66 -6.63
N ASP A 58 -2.11 11.59 -7.52
CA ASP A 58 -2.49 11.51 -8.94
C ASP A 58 -1.80 10.30 -9.61
N ALA A 59 -0.52 10.02 -9.30
CA ALA A 59 0.17 8.85 -9.83
C ALA A 59 -0.42 7.52 -9.32
N ILE A 60 -0.86 7.46 -8.05
CA ILE A 60 -1.55 6.29 -7.49
C ILE A 60 -2.90 6.10 -8.21
N LYS A 61 -3.66 7.17 -8.41
CA LYS A 61 -4.91 7.12 -9.17
C LYS A 61 -4.71 6.59 -10.59
N ASP A 62 -3.71 7.11 -11.30
CA ASP A 62 -3.39 6.66 -12.66
C ASP A 62 -2.97 5.18 -12.69
N SER A 63 -2.27 4.72 -11.66
CA SER A 63 -1.91 3.32 -11.48
C SER A 63 -3.13 2.44 -11.23
N ASP A 64 -4.05 2.90 -10.39
CA ASP A 64 -5.32 2.23 -10.09
C ASP A 64 -6.21 2.10 -11.33
N ASP A 65 -6.40 3.18 -12.08
CA ASP A 65 -7.18 3.17 -13.31
C ASP A 65 -6.61 2.18 -14.34
N LYS A 66 -5.26 2.08 -14.46
CA LYS A 66 -4.60 1.10 -15.33
C LYS A 66 -4.72 -0.34 -14.83
N LEU A 67 -4.73 -0.54 -13.50
CA LEU A 67 -4.93 -1.85 -12.90
C LEU A 67 -6.35 -2.33 -13.16
N ARG A 68 -7.36 -1.48 -12.92
CA ARG A 68 -8.79 -1.78 -13.11
C ARG A 68 -9.20 -1.95 -14.57
N ALA A 69 -8.40 -1.48 -15.52
CA ALA A 69 -8.62 -1.75 -16.94
C ALA A 69 -8.25 -3.19 -17.35
N ARG A 70 -7.66 -3.99 -16.45
CA ARG A 70 -7.32 -5.40 -16.71
C ARG A 70 -8.54 -6.30 -16.50
N PRO A 71 -8.62 -7.43 -17.21
CA PRO A 71 -9.61 -8.47 -16.92
C PRO A 71 -9.57 -8.95 -15.47
N ASP A 72 -10.74 -9.20 -14.87
CA ASP A 72 -10.89 -9.59 -13.46
C ASP A 72 -10.16 -10.90 -13.13
N ASP A 73 -10.10 -11.84 -14.07
CA ASP A 73 -9.42 -13.14 -13.91
C ASP A 73 -7.90 -13.02 -13.78
N LEU A 74 -7.33 -11.86 -14.12
CA LEU A 74 -5.90 -11.57 -13.97
C LEU A 74 -5.59 -10.74 -12.70
N MET A 75 -6.60 -10.48 -11.87
CA MET A 75 -6.46 -9.63 -10.68
C MET A 75 -5.90 -10.44 -9.50
N LEU A 76 -4.58 -10.63 -9.46
CA LEU A 76 -3.87 -11.35 -8.40
C LEU A 76 -3.56 -10.49 -7.16
N TRP A 77 -3.77 -9.18 -7.28
CA TRP A 77 -3.61 -8.19 -6.23
C TRP A 77 -4.42 -6.96 -6.59
N ASP A 78 -4.70 -6.10 -5.61
CA ASP A 78 -5.45 -4.87 -5.85
C ASP A 78 -5.04 -3.73 -4.91
N TRP A 79 -5.31 -2.49 -5.32
CA TRP A 79 -5.11 -1.33 -4.47
C TRP A 79 -6.20 -1.23 -3.41
N ASP A 80 -5.77 -1.02 -2.17
CA ASP A 80 -6.65 -0.68 -1.08
C ASP A 80 -6.83 0.85 -0.97
N ASP A 81 -7.66 1.29 -0.04
CA ASP A 81 -7.93 2.71 0.20
C ASP A 81 -6.66 3.51 0.40
N THR A 82 -6.57 4.62 -0.33
CA THR A 82 -5.46 5.55 -0.18
C THR A 82 -5.87 6.67 0.77
N HIS A 83 -5.03 6.94 1.75
CA HIS A 83 -5.24 8.00 2.72
C HIS A 83 -4.09 9.00 2.72
N VAL A 84 -4.37 10.24 3.10
CA VAL A 84 -3.35 11.27 3.34
C VAL A 84 -3.46 11.79 4.77
N GLN A 85 -2.30 11.88 5.43
CA GLN A 85 -2.13 12.66 6.65
C GLN A 85 -1.30 13.89 6.31
N PHE A 86 -1.92 15.07 6.36
CA PHE A 86 -1.24 16.34 6.15
C PHE A 86 -0.40 16.71 7.36
N ASP A 87 0.75 17.35 7.13
CA ASP A 87 1.58 17.88 8.22
C ASP A 87 0.88 19.02 8.96
N ASN A 88 0.12 19.84 8.22
CA ASN A 88 -0.67 20.95 8.74
C ASN A 88 -2.16 20.73 8.38
N PRO A 89 -2.94 20.05 9.23
CA PRO A 89 -4.33 19.71 8.92
C PRO A 89 -5.23 20.95 8.70
N ASP A 90 -5.00 22.02 9.46
CA ASP A 90 -5.79 23.26 9.37
C ASP A 90 -5.42 24.13 8.15
N ASP A 91 -4.21 23.94 7.59
CA ASP A 91 -3.77 24.56 6.34
C ASP A 91 -2.97 23.55 5.49
N PRO A 92 -3.64 22.61 4.82
CA PRO A 92 -2.99 21.50 4.10
C PRO A 92 -2.00 21.93 3.01
N ARG A 93 -2.10 23.17 2.51
CA ARG A 93 -1.22 23.70 1.47
C ARG A 93 0.12 24.20 2.00
N SER A 94 0.23 24.44 3.31
CA SER A 94 1.43 25.00 3.95
C SER A 94 2.56 23.98 4.19
N GLY A 95 2.37 22.71 3.81
CA GLY A 95 3.35 21.65 4.04
C GLY A 95 3.13 20.44 3.16
N GLY A 96 3.79 19.33 3.50
CA GLY A 96 3.60 18.04 2.87
C GLY A 96 2.72 17.12 3.70
N GLY A 97 3.11 15.85 3.78
CA GLY A 97 2.39 14.86 4.54
C GLY A 97 2.85 13.45 4.24
N ILE A 98 2.04 12.48 4.63
CA ILE A 98 2.27 11.06 4.38
C ILE A 98 1.07 10.50 3.62
N VAL A 99 1.35 9.87 2.48
CA VAL A 99 0.39 9.06 1.74
C VAL A 99 0.48 7.62 2.26
N PHE A 100 -0.67 7.04 2.61
CA PHE A 100 -0.82 5.64 3.00
C PHE A 100 -1.56 4.92 1.88
N LEU A 101 -0.96 3.87 1.34
CA LEU A 101 -1.53 3.03 0.30
C LEU A 101 -1.47 1.57 0.76
N GLY A 102 -2.62 0.94 0.88
CA GLY A 102 -2.68 -0.51 1.09
C GLY A 102 -2.63 -1.28 -0.23
N VAL A 103 -2.12 -2.50 -0.16
CA VAL A 103 -2.14 -3.46 -1.27
C VAL A 103 -2.64 -4.78 -0.75
N ALA A 104 -3.75 -5.28 -1.28
CA ALA A 104 -4.20 -6.63 -0.98
C ALA A 104 -3.70 -7.60 -2.04
N TRP A 105 -3.21 -8.74 -1.59
CA TRP A 105 -2.72 -9.81 -2.44
C TRP A 105 -3.66 -11.00 -2.31
N TYR A 106 -4.02 -11.61 -3.44
CA TYR A 106 -4.95 -12.76 -3.48
C TYR A 106 -4.26 -14.07 -3.84
N ASP A 107 -3.04 -13.98 -4.35
CA ASP A 107 -2.23 -15.12 -4.74
C ASP A 107 -0.87 -15.11 -4.02
N MET A 108 -0.55 -16.23 -3.38
CA MET A 108 0.62 -16.33 -2.50
C MET A 108 1.93 -16.52 -3.29
N GLU A 109 1.88 -17.23 -4.42
CA GLU A 109 3.04 -17.40 -5.30
C GLU A 109 3.41 -16.04 -5.90
N PHE A 110 2.41 -15.33 -6.43
CA PHE A 110 2.57 -13.99 -6.97
C PHE A 110 3.07 -13.00 -5.91
N PHE A 111 2.54 -13.04 -4.68
CA PHE A 111 3.05 -12.21 -3.58
C PHE A 111 4.53 -12.51 -3.28
N THR A 112 4.92 -13.78 -3.24
CA THR A 112 6.31 -14.18 -2.96
C THR A 112 7.26 -13.66 -4.05
N GLU A 113 6.84 -13.71 -5.32
CA GLU A 113 7.62 -13.20 -6.44
C GLU A 113 7.66 -11.67 -6.53
N ARG A 114 6.54 -11.00 -6.22
CA ARG A 114 6.32 -9.58 -6.55
C ARG A 114 6.20 -8.64 -5.36
N GLY A 115 6.14 -9.13 -4.12
CA GLY A 115 6.04 -8.29 -2.92
C GLY A 115 7.16 -7.24 -2.84
N GLY A 116 8.38 -7.61 -3.24
CA GLY A 116 9.54 -6.70 -3.29
C GLY A 116 9.58 -5.74 -4.50
N ALA A 117 8.60 -5.79 -5.42
CA ALA A 117 8.63 -5.02 -6.65
C ALA A 117 8.58 -3.50 -6.43
N GLY A 118 8.12 -3.04 -5.25
CA GLY A 118 8.11 -1.63 -4.87
C GLY A 118 9.49 -0.97 -4.91
N PHE A 119 10.59 -1.73 -4.72
CA PHE A 119 11.96 -1.21 -4.83
C PHE A 119 12.66 -1.55 -6.15
N SER A 120 11.91 -2.07 -7.13
CA SER A 120 12.43 -2.34 -8.48
C SER A 120 12.86 -1.06 -9.20
N ARG A 121 13.76 -1.19 -10.18
CA ARG A 121 14.24 -0.06 -11.00
C ARG A 121 13.10 0.72 -11.66
N MET A 122 11.99 0.05 -12.00
CA MET A 122 10.83 0.71 -12.60
C MET A 122 10.11 1.61 -11.59
N HIS A 123 9.87 1.14 -10.37
CA HIS A 123 9.24 1.95 -9.31
C HIS A 123 10.12 3.11 -8.87
N ARG A 124 11.45 2.93 -8.80
CA ARG A 124 12.37 4.04 -8.49
C ARG A 124 12.23 5.21 -9.46
N LYS A 125 12.08 4.94 -10.76
CA LYS A 125 11.80 6.00 -11.76
C LYS A 125 10.46 6.70 -11.52
N VAL A 126 9.44 5.96 -11.08
CA VAL A 126 8.14 6.55 -10.72
C VAL A 126 8.31 7.47 -9.51
N TYR A 127 9.04 7.05 -8.47
CA TYR A 127 9.30 7.86 -7.29
C TYR A 127 10.11 9.12 -7.62
N GLU A 128 11.13 9.02 -8.49
CA GLU A 128 11.89 10.16 -9.00
C GLU A 128 10.98 11.17 -9.74
N LEU A 129 10.06 10.71 -10.58
CA LEU A 129 9.11 11.58 -11.28
C LEU A 129 8.12 12.27 -10.34
N ILE A 130 7.70 11.58 -9.27
CA ILE A 130 6.85 12.18 -8.23
C ILE A 130 7.66 13.16 -7.38
N GLY A 131 8.96 12.93 -7.20
CA GLY A 131 9.85 13.71 -6.34
C GLY A 131 9.93 13.16 -4.91
N ILE A 132 9.78 11.85 -4.72
CA ILE A 132 9.89 11.18 -3.42
C ILE A 132 11.22 10.42 -3.38
N PRO A 133 12.14 10.74 -2.45
CA PRO A 133 13.38 9.99 -2.33
C PRO A 133 13.13 8.61 -1.72
N GLU A 134 13.99 7.63 -2.04
CA GLU A 134 13.80 6.23 -1.64
C GLU A 134 13.74 6.05 -0.11
N ASP A 135 14.48 6.87 0.65
CA ASP A 135 14.50 6.86 2.12
C ASP A 135 13.23 7.44 2.78
N ALA A 136 12.39 8.12 1.99
CA ALA A 136 11.07 8.59 2.40
C ALA A 136 9.95 7.56 2.16
N ILE A 137 10.31 6.33 1.75
CA ILE A 137 9.39 5.26 1.41
C ILE A 137 9.56 4.09 2.38
N THR A 138 8.45 3.67 2.97
CA THR A 138 8.40 2.46 3.80
C THR A 138 7.35 1.53 3.23
N ILE A 139 7.71 0.25 3.05
CA ILE A 139 6.77 -0.80 2.68
C ILE A 139 6.90 -1.92 3.71
N GLN A 140 5.79 -2.29 4.33
CA GLN A 140 5.73 -3.41 5.26
C GLN A 140 4.71 -4.43 4.76
N HIS A 141 5.06 -5.71 4.82
CA HIS A 141 4.19 -6.80 4.39
C HIS A 141 3.70 -7.61 5.59
N PHE A 142 2.44 -8.03 5.51
CA PHE A 142 1.76 -8.82 6.54
C PHE A 142 1.05 -9.99 5.87
N LEU A 143 1.30 -11.21 6.32
CA LEU A 143 0.52 -12.37 5.90
C LEU A 143 -0.81 -12.41 6.66
N CYS A 144 -1.87 -12.85 6.01
CA CYS A 144 -3.12 -13.13 6.69
C CYS A 144 -2.93 -14.28 7.69
N ALA A 145 -3.57 -14.20 8.86
CA ALA A 145 -3.32 -15.10 9.98
C ALA A 145 -3.49 -16.59 9.63
N ASP A 146 -4.46 -16.92 8.77
CA ASP A 146 -4.71 -18.30 8.33
C ASP A 146 -3.60 -18.83 7.41
N VAL A 147 -2.96 -17.95 6.64
CA VAL A 147 -1.79 -18.28 5.81
C VAL A 147 -0.53 -18.41 6.69
N ALA A 148 -0.33 -17.47 7.60
CA ALA A 148 0.83 -17.45 8.49
C ALA A 148 0.93 -18.71 9.39
N ARG A 149 -0.23 -19.25 9.83
CA ARG A 149 -0.28 -20.49 10.62
C ARG A 149 0.17 -21.71 9.83
N PHE A 150 -0.13 -21.78 8.53
CA PHE A 150 0.25 -22.89 7.67
C PHE A 150 1.77 -22.93 7.44
N THR A 151 2.39 -21.78 7.18
CA THR A 151 3.86 -21.69 7.03
C THR A 151 4.60 -22.04 8.32
N ALA A 152 4.10 -21.58 9.49
CA ALA A 152 4.72 -21.91 10.77
C ALA A 152 4.67 -23.41 11.11
N THR A 153 3.70 -24.16 10.58
CA THR A 153 3.60 -25.61 10.79
C THR A 153 4.45 -26.44 9.82
N GLU A 154 4.88 -25.88 8.70
CA GLU A 154 5.75 -26.59 7.74
C GLU A 154 7.24 -26.56 8.14
N ASP A 155 7.64 -25.66 9.05
CA ASP A 155 9.03 -25.50 9.52
C ASP A 155 9.33 -26.04 10.93
N VAL A 156 8.42 -26.80 11.54
CA VAL A 156 8.71 -27.50 12.80
C VAL A 156 9.21 -28.91 12.48
N PRO A 157 10.50 -29.23 12.68
CA PRO A 157 10.91 -30.62 12.66
C PRO A 157 10.24 -31.32 13.84
N ASP A 158 9.29 -32.21 13.55
CA ASP A 158 8.67 -33.16 14.50
C ASP A 158 9.71 -34.20 14.95
N SER A 159 10.78 -33.73 15.57
CA SER A 159 11.79 -34.55 16.21
C SER A 159 11.86 -34.17 17.69
N PRO A 160 11.63 -35.14 18.60
CA PRO A 160 11.79 -34.94 20.04
C PRO A 160 13.19 -34.42 20.47
N ALA A 161 14.17 -34.40 19.56
CA ALA A 161 15.52 -33.88 19.82
C ALA A 161 15.59 -32.34 19.87
N ALA A 162 14.65 -31.61 19.26
CA ALA A 162 14.73 -30.15 19.16
C ALA A 162 14.33 -29.41 20.46
N LEU A 163 13.65 -30.08 21.39
CA LEU A 163 13.23 -29.51 22.68
C LEU A 163 14.30 -29.58 23.79
N ALA A 164 15.47 -30.19 23.52
CA ALA A 164 16.50 -30.41 24.54
C ALA A 164 17.69 -29.43 24.48
N ALA A 165 17.77 -28.54 23.48
CA ALA A 165 18.90 -27.64 23.32
C ALA A 165 18.55 -26.21 23.77
N GLY A 166 18.45 -26.03 25.09
CA GLY A 166 18.68 -24.72 25.69
C GLY A 166 20.17 -24.37 25.59
N ALA A 167 20.50 -23.27 24.90
CA ALA A 167 21.80 -22.63 25.04
C ALA A 167 21.70 -21.13 24.72
N THR A 168 21.79 -20.36 25.79
CA THR A 168 22.21 -18.96 25.87
C THR A 168 23.42 -18.67 24.98
N ILE A 169 23.35 -17.60 24.18
CA ILE A 169 24.25 -16.43 24.21
C ILE A 169 23.40 -15.19 23.94
#